data_AF-A0A2Z4XZ26-F1
#
_entry.id   AF-A0A2Z4XZ26-F1
#
_cell.length_a   1.000
_cell.length_b   1.000
_cell.length_c   1.000
_cell.angle_alpha   90.00
_cell.angle_beta   90.00
_cell.angle_gamma   90.00
#
_symmetry.space_group_name_H-M   'P 1'
#
loop_
_entity.id
_entity.type
_entity.pdbx_description
1 polymer ?
#
loop_
_entity_poly.entity_id
_entity_poly.type
_entity_poly.pdbx_seq_one_letter_code
_entity_poly.pdbx_strand_id
1 'polypeptide(L)'
;MDINTISATLINNSLPIITAFSVLIHIFCGLAIAKDIARVLERRITTVLLPKNIWILVGLVFGIWGLLIYWLMHHSTITKD
;
A
#
# COMPACT_ATOMS: atom_id res chain seq x y z
N MET A 1 -34.30 10.47 19.79
CA MET A 1 -33.18 10.61 18.84
C MET A 1 -33.74 10.21 17.48
N ASP A 2 -33.80 11.15 16.54
CA ASP A 2 -34.33 10.85 15.20
C ASP A 2 -33.32 10.02 14.40
N ILE A 3 -33.78 9.37 13.34
CA ILE A 3 -32.92 8.46 12.57
C ILE A 3 -31.72 9.16 11.95
N ASN A 4 -31.81 10.47 11.67
CA ASN A 4 -30.73 11.26 11.13
C ASN A 4 -29.62 11.53 12.16
N THR A 5 -29.98 11.76 13.43
CA THR A 5 -28.97 11.93 14.49
C THR A 5 -28.28 10.62 14.83
N ILE A 6 -28.97 9.49 14.77
CA ILE A 6 -28.37 8.15 14.96
C ILE A 6 -27.36 7.86 13.83
N SER A 7 -27.74 8.08 12.56
CA SER A 7 -26.87 7.83 11.42
C SER A 7 -25.63 8.72 11.41
N ALA A 8 -25.79 10.03 11.69
CA ALA A 8 -24.67 10.96 11.78
C ALA A 8 -23.70 10.59 12.91
N THR A 9 -24.23 10.18 14.07
CA THR A 9 -23.41 9.74 15.20
C THR A 9 -22.61 8.49 14.84
N LEU A 10 -23.23 7.50 14.19
CA LEU A 10 -22.55 6.27 13.78
C LEU A 10 -21.44 6.53 12.74
N ILE A 11 -21.69 7.40 11.76
CA ILE A 11 -20.70 7.78 10.75
C ILE A 11 -19.51 8.48 11.43
N ASN A 12 -19.76 9.48 12.27
CA ASN A 12 -18.70 10.25 12.91
C ASN A 12 -17.82 9.41 13.85
N ASN A 13 -18.39 8.39 14.50
CA ASN A 13 -17.62 7.48 15.35
C ASN A 13 -16.87 6.39 14.55
N SER A 14 -17.36 6.00 13.38
CA SER A 14 -16.73 4.95 12.56
C SER A 14 -15.60 5.48 11.67
N LEU A 15 -15.70 6.72 11.17
CA LEU A 15 -14.67 7.36 10.35
C LEU A 15 -13.24 7.34 10.93
N PRO A 16 -12.98 7.69 12.21
CA PRO A 16 -11.63 7.65 12.75
C PRO A 16 -11.07 6.22 12.82
N ILE A 17 -11.92 5.22 13.08
CA ILE A 17 -11.53 3.80 13.12
C ILE A 17 -11.12 3.36 11.72
N ILE A 18 -11.96 3.62 10.71
CA ILE A 18 -11.68 3.30 9.30
C ILE A 18 -10.39 3.99 8.86
N THR A 19 -10.19 5.26 9.24
CA THR A 19 -8.99 6.03 8.91
C THR A 19 -7.74 5.40 9.53
N ALA A 20 -7.80 5.00 10.81
CA ALA A 20 -6.68 4.36 11.49
C ALA A 20 -6.27 3.05 10.80
N PHE A 21 -7.23 2.18 10.48
CA PHE A 21 -6.96 0.94 9.74
C PHE A 21 -6.44 1.22 8.33
N SER A 22 -6.98 2.21 7.64
CA SER A 22 -6.49 2.62 6.33
C SER A 22 -5.02 3.02 6.38
N VAL A 23 -4.63 3.88 7.33
CA VAL A 23 -3.22 4.29 7.51
C VAL A 23 -2.33 3.10 7.84
N LEU A 24 -2.76 2.20 8.73
CA LEU A 24 -2.00 0.99 9.05
C LEU A 24 -1.78 0.12 7.82
N ILE A 25 -2.81 -0.09 6.99
CA ILE A 25 -2.69 -0.84 5.73
C ILE A 25 -1.64 -0.20 4.81
N HIS A 26 -1.63 1.12 4.68
CA HIS A 26 -0.64 1.84 3.87
C HIS A 26 0.79 1.66 4.40
N ILE A 27 0.97 1.74 5.72
CA ILE A 27 2.26 1.49 6.37
C ILE A 27 2.72 0.06 6.10
N PHE A 28 1.85 -0.94 6.29
CA PHE A 28 2.19 -2.34 6.03
C PHE A 28 2.52 -2.58 4.55
N CYS A 29 1.82 -1.94 3.61
CA CYS A 29 2.14 -2.03 2.17
C CYS A 29 3.53 -1.46 1.88
N GLY A 30 3.84 -0.25 2.37
CA GLY A 30 5.17 0.35 2.21
C GLY A 30 6.28 -0.50 2.81
N LEU A 31 6.08 -1.05 4.02
CA LEU A 31 7.03 -1.95 4.67
C LEU A 31 7.21 -3.28 3.93
N ALA A 32 6.13 -3.85 3.39
CA ALA A 32 6.19 -5.08 2.60
C ALA A 32 7.05 -4.86 1.35
N ILE A 33 6.85 -3.75 0.63
CA ILE A 33 7.68 -3.37 -0.52
C ILE A 33 9.13 -3.14 -0.09
N ALA A 34 9.38 -2.42 1.01
CA ALA A 34 10.74 -2.16 1.50
C ALA A 34 11.51 -3.46 1.80
N LYS A 35 10.84 -4.43 2.45
CA LYS A 35 11.40 -5.75 2.76
C LYS A 35 11.65 -6.56 1.50
N ASP A 36 10.75 -6.49 0.52
CA ASP A 36 10.88 -7.25 -0.73
C ASP A 36 11.98 -6.68 -1.65
N ILE A 37 12.07 -5.35 -1.77
CA ILE A 37 13.10 -4.67 -2.56
C ILE A 37 14.51 -5.06 -2.13
N ALA A 38 14.75 -5.22 -0.82
CA ALA A 38 16.05 -5.70 -0.33
C ALA A 38 16.42 -7.05 -0.95
N ARG A 39 15.46 -7.98 -1.02
CA ARG A 39 15.64 -9.31 -1.63
C ARG A 39 15.78 -9.25 -3.16
N VAL A 40 15.05 -8.35 -3.82
CA VAL A 40 15.15 -8.13 -5.27
C VAL A 40 16.54 -7.61 -5.63
N LEU A 41 17.05 -6.65 -4.87
CA LEU A 41 18.38 -6.06 -5.09
C LEU A 41 19.51 -7.07 -4.78
N GLU A 42 19.35 -7.91 -3.76
CA GLU A 42 20.27 -9.03 -3.47
C GLU A 42 20.38 -10.01 -4.65
N ARG A 43 19.29 -10.21 -5.39
CA ARG A 43 19.27 -11.04 -6.61
C ARG A 43 19.84 -10.35 -7.86
N ARG A 44 20.44 -9.16 -7.71
CA ARG A 44 20.93 -8.29 -8.79
C ARG A 44 19.85 -7.88 -9.80
N ILE A 45 18.58 -7.95 -9.40
CA ILE A 45 17.46 -7.44 -10.20
C ILE A 45 17.31 -5.96 -9.89
N THR A 46 17.32 -5.12 -10.93
CA THR A 46 17.12 -3.67 -10.80
C THR A 46 15.65 -3.35 -10.61
N THR A 47 15.33 -2.37 -9.76
CA THR A 47 13.95 -1.87 -9.63
C THR A 47 13.51 -1.22 -10.94
N VAL A 48 12.37 -1.66 -11.50
CA VAL A 48 11.86 -1.20 -12.79
C VAL A 48 11.06 0.10 -12.61
N LEU A 49 11.11 1.01 -13.60
CA LEU A 49 10.49 2.35 -13.67
C LEU A 49 10.97 3.38 -12.65
N LEU A 50 11.04 3.01 -11.39
CA LEU A 50 11.28 3.92 -10.28
C LEU A 50 12.42 3.39 -9.39
N PRO A 51 13.22 4.29 -8.78
CA PRO A 51 14.25 3.89 -7.82
C PRO A 51 13.63 3.30 -6.55
N LYS A 52 14.41 2.45 -5.86
CA LYS A 52 14.00 1.71 -4.66
C LYS A 52 13.18 2.51 -3.63
N ASN A 53 13.60 3.74 -3.32
CA ASN A 53 12.96 4.55 -2.28
C ASN A 53 11.57 5.04 -2.72
N ILE A 54 11.38 5.27 -4.03
CA ILE A 54 10.09 5.76 -4.55
C ILE A 54 9.07 4.62 -4.52
N TRP A 55 9.46 3.37 -4.77
CA TRP A 55 8.53 2.24 -4.64
C TRP A 55 7.97 2.06 -3.23
N ILE A 56 8.79 2.30 -2.20
CA ILE A 56 8.34 2.30 -0.80
C ILE A 56 7.30 3.40 -0.57
N LEU A 57 7.55 4.60 -1.10
CA LEU A 57 6.61 5.72 -1.03
C LEU A 57 5.30 5.42 -1.78
N VAL A 58 5.37 4.77 -2.94
CA VAL A 58 4.19 4.34 -3.71
C VAL A 58 3.32 3.41 -2.88
N GLY A 59 3.91 2.43 -2.17
CA GLY A 59 3.16 1.57 -1.25
C GLY A 59 2.53 2.34 -0.08
N LEU A 60 3.20 3.38 0.43
CA LEU A 60 2.72 4.19 1.54
C LEU A 60 1.61 5.17 1.13
N VAL A 61 1.60 5.65 -0.11
CA VAL A 61 0.59 6.63 -0.59
C VAL A 61 -0.61 5.95 -1.26
N PHE A 62 -0.37 4.91 -2.06
CA PHE A 62 -1.43 4.20 -2.78
C PHE A 62 -1.92 2.93 -2.05
N GLY A 63 -1.26 2.55 -0.96
CA GLY A 63 -1.65 1.41 -0.14
C GLY A 63 -1.62 0.11 -0.93
N ILE A 64 -2.74 -0.61 -0.89
CA ILE A 64 -2.88 -1.91 -1.55
C ILE A 64 -2.69 -1.82 -3.07
N TRP A 65 -3.08 -0.70 -3.69
CA TRP A 65 -2.90 -0.49 -5.13
C TRP A 65 -1.44 -0.28 -5.49
N GLY A 66 -0.69 0.44 -4.65
CA GLY A 66 0.75 0.61 -4.82
C GLY A 66 1.49 -0.72 -4.71
N LEU A 67 1.09 -1.56 -3.76
CA LEU A 67 1.60 -2.93 -3.61
C LEU A 67 1.28 -3.80 -4.83
N LEU A 68 0.04 -3.74 -5.33
CA LEU A 68 -0.37 -4.49 -6.50
C LEU A 68 0.44 -4.09 -7.75
N ILE A 69 0.62 -2.80 -7.99
CA ILE A 69 1.42 -2.30 -9.12
C ILE A 69 2.88 -2.76 -8.96
N TYR A 70 3.47 -2.61 -7.76
CA TYR A 70 4.82 -3.10 -7.49
C TYR A 70 4.95 -4.60 -7.79
N TRP A 71 3.99 -5.40 -7.35
CA TRP A 71 3.94 -6.83 -7.59
C TRP A 71 3.87 -7.16 -9.08
N LEU A 72 2.98 -6.49 -9.82
CA LEU A 72 2.84 -6.68 -11.27
C LEU A 72 4.14 -6.35 -12.01
N MET A 73 4.90 -5.36 -11.56
CA MET A 73 6.15 -4.96 -12.20
C MET A 73 7.34 -5.89 -11.89
N HIS A 74 7.40 -6.45 -10.69
CA HIS A 74 8.60 -7.18 -10.22
C HIS A 74 8.41 -8.70 -10.11
N HIS A 75 7.18 -9.18 -9.94
CA HIS A 75 6.88 -10.60 -9.69
C HIS A 75 5.99 -11.23 -10.75
N SER A 76 5.21 -10.44 -11.51
CA SER A 76 4.49 -11.00 -12.65
C SER A 76 5.44 -11.33 -13.79
N THR A 77 5.12 -12.40 -14.51
CA THR A 77 5.84 -12.95 -15.67
C THR A 77 6.02 -11.98 -16.85
N ILE A 78 5.62 -10.72 -16.71
CA ILE A 78 5.78 -9.65 -17.72
C ILE A 78 7.26 -9.25 -17.88
N THR A 79 8.13 -9.60 -16.94
CA THR A 79 9.59 -9.36 -16.97
C THR A 79 10.38 -10.63 -17.33
N LYS A 80 9.74 -11.64 -17.93
CA LYS A 80 10.33 -12.97 -18.19
C LYS A 80 10.62 -13.29 -19.66
N ASP A 81 10.60 -12.28 -20.52
CA ASP A 81 11.06 -12.36 -21.91
C ASP A 81 12.37 -11.58 -22.09
#